data_AF-A0A7I7Z1P9-F1
#
_entry.id   AF-A0A7I7Z1P9-F1
#
_cell.length_a   1.000
_cell.length_b   1.000
_cell.length_c   1.000
_cell.angle_alpha   90.00
_cell.angle_beta   90.00
_cell.angle_gamma   90.00
#
_symmetry.space_group_name_H-M   'P 1'
#
loop_
_entity.id
_entity.type
_entity.pdbx_description
1 polymer ?
#
loop_
_entity_poly.entity_id
_entity_poly.type
_entity_poly.pdbx_seq_one_letter_code
_entity_poly.pdbx_strand_id
1 'polypeptide(L)'
;MVNGFAVAFAILFAVFVVVAVLAGRQGRANARDGVTAHWEGLRITDTELIEGYDANASRYPLNGLTARVEDSTIPIGGRHERRIHVIVEGPNTAVVKGRKVTAFNNGEPSARKFVTALNNASHQLGQSN
;
A
#
# COMPACT_ATOMS: atom_id res chain seq x y z
N MET A 1 -36.22 -21.86 -13.51
CA MET A 1 -34.80 -21.86 -13.89
C MET A 1 -34.20 -20.54 -13.42
N VAL A 2 -33.37 -20.54 -12.38
CA VAL A 2 -32.68 -19.32 -11.93
C VAL A 2 -31.56 -19.08 -12.92
N ASN A 3 -31.69 -18.01 -13.73
CA ASN A 3 -30.70 -17.65 -14.75
C ASN A 3 -29.32 -17.48 -14.08
N GLY A 4 -28.33 -18.27 -14.48
CA GLY A 4 -26.97 -18.27 -13.90
C GLY A 4 -26.29 -16.89 -13.85
N PHE A 5 -26.75 -15.94 -14.68
CA PHE A 5 -26.34 -14.54 -14.64
C PHE A 5 -26.72 -13.81 -13.34
N ALA A 6 -27.90 -14.08 -12.75
CA ALA A 6 -28.34 -13.42 -11.52
C ALA A 6 -27.52 -13.86 -10.30
N VAL A 7 -27.09 -15.13 -10.28
CA VAL A 7 -26.24 -15.69 -9.21
C VAL A 7 -24.82 -15.12 -9.30
N ALA A 8 -24.25 -14.99 -10.51
CA ALA A 8 -22.93 -14.40 -10.71
C ALA A 8 -22.88 -12.92 -10.28
N PHE A 9 -23.92 -12.13 -10.58
CA PHE A 9 -24.02 -10.74 -10.12
C PHE A 9 -24.18 -10.63 -8.59
N ALA A 10 -24.99 -11.51 -7.97
CA ALA A 10 -25.16 -11.52 -6.52
C ALA A 10 -23.85 -11.87 -5.78
N ILE A 11 -23.05 -12.80 -6.32
CA ILE A 11 -21.74 -13.14 -5.76
C ILE A 11 -20.75 -11.98 -5.91
N LEU A 12 -20.68 -11.34 -7.08
CA LEU A 12 -19.83 -10.16 -7.30
C LEU A 12 -20.23 -8.99 -6.39
N PHE A 13 -21.54 -8.76 -6.20
CA PHE A 13 -22.06 -7.71 -5.33
C PHE A 13 -21.81 -8.03 -3.85
N ALA A 14 -21.97 -9.29 -3.43
CA ALA A 14 -21.64 -9.72 -2.07
C ALA A 14 -20.13 -9.59 -1.78
N VAL A 15 -19.26 -9.94 -2.73
CA VAL A 15 -17.80 -9.71 -2.61
C VAL A 15 -17.51 -8.21 -2.53
N PHE A 16 -18.16 -7.38 -3.35
CA PHE A 16 -17.96 -5.92 -3.32
C PHE A 16 -18.42 -5.30 -2.00
N VAL A 17 -19.55 -5.74 -1.44
CA VAL A 17 -20.07 -5.29 -0.13
C VAL A 17 -19.18 -5.77 1.02
N VAL A 18 -18.68 -7.01 0.99
CA VAL A 18 -17.76 -7.53 2.01
C VAL A 18 -16.41 -6.78 1.95
N VAL A 19 -15.86 -6.56 0.76
CA VAL A 19 -14.64 -5.75 0.57
C VAL A 19 -14.87 -4.30 1.01
N ALA A 20 -16.03 -3.70 0.72
CA ALA A 20 -16.36 -2.34 1.16
C ALA A 20 -16.55 -2.24 2.69
N VAL A 21 -17.14 -3.24 3.34
CA VAL A 21 -17.29 -3.30 4.80
C VAL A 21 -15.95 -3.54 5.49
N LEU A 22 -15.09 -4.41 4.94
CA LEU A 22 -13.72 -4.60 5.43
C LEU A 22 -12.88 -3.34 5.25
N ALA A 23 -12.96 -2.68 4.08
CA ALA A 23 -12.30 -1.41 3.81
C ALA A 23 -12.83 -0.28 4.71
N GLY A 24 -14.13 -0.26 5.02
CA GLY A 24 -14.74 0.73 5.92
C GLY A 24 -14.39 0.53 7.40
N ARG A 25 -14.18 -0.73 7.84
CA ARG A 25 -13.63 -1.03 9.18
C ARG A 25 -12.14 -0.67 9.26
N GLN A 26 -11.37 -1.01 8.22
CA GLN A 26 -9.96 -0.64 8.09
C GLN A 26 -9.76 0.88 8.02
N GLY A 27 -10.62 1.62 7.31
CA GLY A 27 -10.57 3.08 7.25
C GLY A 27 -10.79 3.76 8.60
N ARG A 28 -11.71 3.24 9.43
CA ARG A 28 -11.92 3.75 10.79
C ARG A 28 -10.81 3.37 11.76
N ALA A 29 -10.24 2.16 11.62
CA ALA A 29 -9.07 1.74 12.38
C ALA A 29 -7.82 2.56 12.00
N ASN A 30 -7.58 2.74 10.69
CA ASN A 30 -6.52 3.58 10.15
C ASN A 30 -6.66 5.04 10.60
N ALA A 31 -7.88 5.60 10.62
CA ALA A 31 -8.10 6.94 11.15
C ALA A 31 -7.85 7.05 12.66
N ARG A 32 -8.16 6.00 13.43
CA ARG A 32 -7.81 5.93 14.87
C ARG A 32 -6.31 5.78 15.09
N ASP A 33 -5.63 5.04 14.21
CA ASP A 33 -4.19 4.82 14.25
C ASP A 33 -3.38 5.99 13.63
N GLY A 34 -4.06 7.07 13.21
CA GLY A 34 -3.41 8.25 12.62
C GLY A 34 -2.79 8.01 11.24
N VAL A 35 -3.25 7.01 10.50
CA VAL A 35 -2.69 6.66 9.18
C VAL A 35 -3.08 7.73 8.15
N THR A 36 -2.08 8.44 7.64
CA THR A 36 -2.22 9.53 6.67
C THR A 36 -2.08 9.05 5.22
N ALA A 37 -1.35 7.95 4.98
CA ALA A 37 -1.19 7.33 3.67
C ALA A 37 -0.97 5.81 3.76
N HIS A 38 -1.30 5.07 2.70
CA HIS A 38 -1.08 3.62 2.64
C HIS A 38 -0.81 3.13 1.23
N TRP A 39 -0.01 2.05 1.10
CA TRP A 39 0.31 1.39 -0.17
C TRP A 39 0.81 -0.04 0.07
N GLU A 40 0.16 -1.06 -0.52
CA GLU A 40 0.57 -2.49 -0.46
C GLU A 40 0.99 -2.98 0.94
N GLY A 41 0.16 -2.71 1.95
CA GLY A 41 0.45 -3.11 3.34
C GLY A 41 1.44 -2.21 4.07
N LEU A 42 1.98 -1.17 3.42
CA LEU A 42 2.66 -0.07 4.10
C LEU A 42 1.64 0.99 4.49
N ARG A 43 1.78 1.55 5.69
CA ARG A 43 0.93 2.60 6.23
C ARG A 43 1.80 3.64 6.91
N ILE A 44 1.56 4.91 6.63
CA ILE A 44 2.28 6.05 7.21
C ILE A 44 1.37 6.67 8.25
N THR A 45 1.87 6.89 9.47
CA THR A 45 1.25 7.72 10.49
C THR A 45 1.98 9.07 10.59
N ASP A 46 1.67 9.88 11.60
CA ASP A 46 2.38 11.14 11.82
C ASP A 46 3.87 10.94 12.15
N THR A 47 4.25 9.80 12.74
CA THR A 47 5.61 9.55 13.23
C THR A 47 6.21 8.20 12.82
N GLU A 48 5.41 7.26 12.33
CA GLU A 48 5.83 5.89 12.06
C GLU A 48 5.42 5.40 10.65
N LEU A 49 6.28 4.58 10.06
CA LEU A 49 5.94 3.68 8.99
C LEU A 49 5.55 2.33 9.61
N ILE A 50 4.39 1.82 9.24
CA ILE A 50 3.88 0.52 9.66
C ILE A 50 3.91 -0.42 8.46
N GLU A 51 4.54 -1.57 8.61
CA GLU A 51 4.56 -2.66 7.64
C GLU A 51 3.63 -3.81 8.09
N GLY A 52 2.67 -4.15 7.24
CA GLY A 52 1.72 -5.22 7.48
C GLY A 52 0.46 -4.76 8.21
N TYR A 53 -0.32 -5.74 8.64
CA TYR A 53 -1.62 -5.55 9.29
C TYR A 53 -1.64 -6.27 10.66
N ASP A 54 -2.57 -5.85 11.51
CA ASP A 54 -2.83 -6.44 12.83
C ASP A 54 -1.72 -6.24 13.87
N ALA A 55 -1.82 -6.96 15.00
CA ALA A 55 -0.96 -6.81 16.17
C ALA A 55 0.53 -7.13 15.92
N ASN A 56 0.84 -7.83 14.82
CA ASN A 56 2.20 -8.21 14.44
C ASN A 56 2.80 -7.26 13.39
N ALA A 57 2.15 -6.12 13.11
CA ALA A 57 2.69 -5.16 12.16
C ALA A 57 3.98 -4.52 12.70
N SER A 58 5.04 -4.55 11.88
CA SER A 58 6.31 -3.91 12.23
C SER A 58 6.16 -2.40 12.15
N ARG A 59 6.79 -1.69 13.10
CA ARG A 59 6.76 -0.22 13.16
C ARG A 59 8.16 0.33 13.09
N TYR A 60 8.34 1.35 12.26
CA TYR A 60 9.61 2.00 12.01
C TYR A 60 9.43 3.51 12.22
N PRO A 61 10.27 4.19 13.02
CA PRO A 61 10.25 5.64 13.10
C PRO A 61 10.46 6.26 11.71
N LEU A 62 9.65 7.25 11.33
CA LEU A 62 9.78 7.92 10.03
C LEU A 62 11.05 8.76 9.91
N ASN A 63 11.58 9.24 11.04
CA ASN A 63 12.77 10.07 11.07
C ASN A 63 13.96 9.34 10.44
N GLY A 64 14.55 9.94 9.41
CA GLY A 64 15.68 9.38 8.68
C GLY A 64 15.31 8.28 7.68
N LEU A 65 14.00 8.00 7.49
CA LEU A 65 13.57 7.14 6.38
C LEU A 65 13.53 7.93 5.07
N THR A 66 13.83 7.25 3.99
CA THR A 66 13.68 7.72 2.63
C THR A 66 13.01 6.63 1.81
N ALA A 67 12.19 7.03 0.84
CA ALA A 67 11.53 6.10 -0.05
C ALA A 67 11.73 6.48 -1.51
N ARG A 68 11.74 5.47 -2.37
CA ARG A 68 11.77 5.60 -3.82
C ARG A 68 10.84 4.60 -4.50
N VAL A 69 10.44 4.94 -5.72
CA VAL A 69 9.69 4.05 -6.60
C VAL A 69 10.63 3.52 -7.66
N GLU A 70 10.67 2.21 -7.82
CA GLU A 70 11.34 1.54 -8.93
C GLU A 70 10.31 0.83 -9.81
N ASP A 71 10.51 0.90 -11.11
CA ASP A 71 9.68 0.22 -12.10
C ASP A 71 10.54 -0.84 -12.78
N SER A 72 10.15 -2.10 -12.62
CA SER A 72 10.90 -3.24 -13.13
C SER A 72 10.03 -4.04 -14.10
N THR A 73 10.66 -4.61 -15.12
CA THR A 73 10.02 -5.58 -16.01
C THR A 73 10.77 -6.89 -15.91
N ILE A 74 10.10 -7.93 -15.44
CA ILE A 74 10.70 -9.23 -15.17
C ILE A 74 10.21 -10.24 -16.21
N PRO A 75 11.10 -11.02 -16.86
CA PRO A 75 10.68 -12.11 -17.72
C PRO A 75 10.17 -13.29 -16.88
N ILE A 76 8.92 -13.71 -17.12
CA ILE A 76 8.29 -14.85 -16.45
C ILE A 76 7.68 -15.76 -17.52
N GLY A 77 8.27 -16.94 -17.73
CA GLY A 77 7.72 -17.97 -18.62
C GLY A 77 7.48 -17.50 -20.06
N GLY A 78 8.39 -16.69 -20.62
CA GLY A 78 8.26 -16.13 -21.98
C GLY A 78 7.36 -14.90 -22.11
N ARG A 79 6.83 -14.37 -21.00
CA ARG A 79 6.12 -13.09 -20.95
C ARG A 79 6.89 -12.08 -20.11
N HIS A 80 6.64 -10.79 -20.36
CA HIS A 80 7.17 -9.70 -19.55
C HIS A 80 6.13 -9.26 -18.53
N GLU A 81 6.49 -9.24 -17.25
CA GLU A 81 5.65 -8.74 -16.17
C GLU A 81 6.25 -7.46 -15.60
N ARG A 82 5.54 -6.35 -15.77
CA ARG A 82 5.91 -5.06 -15.18
C ARG A 82 5.46 -5.01 -13.72
N ARG A 83 6.32 -4.54 -12.81
CA ARG A 83 6.06 -4.39 -11.38
C ARG A 83 6.57 -3.04 -10.90
N ILE A 84 5.76 -2.39 -10.07
CA ILE A 84 6.17 -1.20 -9.34
C ILE A 84 6.61 -1.62 -7.94
N HIS A 85 7.81 -1.22 -7.55
CA HIS A 85 8.38 -1.44 -6.24
C HIS A 85 8.45 -0.11 -5.49
N VAL A 86 7.99 -0.10 -4.25
CA VAL A 86 8.30 0.94 -3.27
C VAL A 86 9.39 0.38 -2.37
N ILE A 87 10.51 1.10 -2.32
CA ILE A 87 11.65 0.77 -1.49
C ILE A 87 11.76 1.86 -0.45
N VAL A 88 11.78 1.48 0.83
CA VAL A 88 12.02 2.36 1.97
C VAL A 88 13.32 1.97 2.63
N GLU A 89 14.20 2.93 2.86
CA GLU A 89 15.51 2.76 3.47
C GLU A 89 15.73 3.79 4.58
N GLY A 90 16.46 3.40 5.61
CA GLY A 90 16.87 4.26 6.71
C GLY A 90 17.96 3.60 7.57
N PRO A 91 18.37 4.24 8.67
CA PRO A 91 19.54 3.83 9.44
C PRO A 91 19.54 2.37 9.91
N ASN A 92 18.36 1.81 10.21
CA ASN A 92 18.18 0.43 10.66
C ASN A 92 16.99 -0.25 9.97
N THR A 93 16.61 0.22 8.77
CA THR A 93 15.37 -0.23 8.11
C THR A 93 15.57 -0.32 6.61
N ALA A 94 15.19 -1.45 6.04
CA ALA A 94 15.09 -1.65 4.60
C ALA A 94 13.84 -2.48 4.32
N VAL A 95 12.85 -1.89 3.64
CA VAL A 95 11.57 -2.52 3.32
C VAL A 95 11.31 -2.37 1.83
N VAL A 96 10.98 -3.48 1.17
CA VAL A 96 10.62 -3.49 -0.26
C VAL A 96 9.25 -4.11 -0.42
N LYS A 97 8.32 -3.37 -1.02
CA LYS A 97 6.99 -3.87 -1.40
C LYS A 97 6.78 -3.67 -2.89
N GLY A 98 6.18 -4.66 -3.55
CA GLY A 98 6.01 -4.67 -4.99
C GLY A 98 4.58 -5.01 -5.39
N ARG A 99 4.02 -4.24 -6.34
CA ARG A 99 2.74 -4.51 -6.97
C ARG A 99 2.92 -4.82 -8.44
N LYS A 100 2.24 -5.85 -8.93
CA LYS A 100 2.15 -6.15 -10.37
C LYS A 100 1.34 -5.07 -11.10
N VAL A 101 1.88 -4.58 -12.21
CA VAL A 101 1.18 -3.68 -13.13
C VAL A 101 0.27 -4.51 -14.04
N THR A 102 -0.99 -4.09 -14.15
CA THR A 102 -1.95 -4.69 -15.08
C THR A 102 -2.57 -3.61 -15.97
N ALA A 103 -3.21 -4.01 -17.07
CA ALA A 103 -3.87 -3.08 -17.98
C ALA A 103 -4.92 -2.18 -17.30
N PHE A 104 -5.48 -2.63 -16.17
CA PHE A 104 -6.50 -1.92 -15.40
C PHE A 104 -5.94 -1.24 -14.13
N ASN A 105 -4.67 -1.47 -13.79
CA ASN A 105 -4.04 -0.93 -12.60
C ASN A 105 -2.56 -0.64 -12.83
N ASN A 106 -2.25 0.62 -13.13
CA ASN A 106 -0.88 1.06 -13.35
C ASN A 106 -0.05 1.06 -12.05
N GLY A 107 -0.68 1.18 -10.88
CA GLY A 107 -0.03 1.18 -9.55
C GLY A 107 0.91 2.37 -9.26
N GLU A 108 1.59 2.87 -10.28
CA GLU A 108 2.63 3.88 -10.26
C GLU A 108 2.17 5.23 -9.66
N PRO A 109 1.02 5.82 -10.05
CA PRO A 109 0.61 7.10 -9.47
C PRO A 109 0.37 7.00 -7.96
N SER A 110 -0.17 5.86 -7.49
CA SER A 110 -0.39 5.63 -6.06
C SER A 110 0.91 5.42 -5.30
N ALA A 111 1.87 4.69 -5.89
CA ALA A 111 3.20 4.49 -5.32
C ALA A 111 3.96 5.81 -5.19
N ARG A 112 3.94 6.66 -6.23
CA ARG A 112 4.58 7.98 -6.20
C ARG A 112 3.99 8.87 -5.13
N LYS A 113 2.65 8.93 -5.01
CA LYS A 113 1.98 9.70 -3.94
C LYS A 113 2.39 9.23 -2.55
N PHE A 114 2.45 7.91 -2.34
CA PHE A 114 2.89 7.32 -1.08
C PHE A 114 4.34 7.71 -0.74
N VAL A 115 5.25 7.55 -1.70
CA VAL A 115 6.66 7.92 -1.52
C VAL A 115 6.85 9.40 -1.22
N THR A 116 6.13 10.28 -1.93
CA THR A 116 6.15 11.72 -1.63
C THR A 116 5.65 12.01 -0.22
N ALA A 117 4.56 11.38 0.22
CA ALA A 117 4.06 11.56 1.58
C ALA A 117 5.09 11.11 2.63
N LEU A 118 5.75 9.97 2.42
CA LEU A 118 6.78 9.45 3.33
C LEU A 118 7.95 10.40 3.44
N ASN A 119 8.52 10.82 2.31
CA ASN A 119 9.70 11.68 2.29
C ASN A 119 9.40 13.05 2.91
N ASN A 120 8.21 13.62 2.66
CA ASN A 120 7.80 14.86 3.28
C ASN A 120 7.66 14.74 4.81
N ALA A 121 7.02 13.67 5.28
CA ALA A 121 6.84 13.43 6.72
C ALA A 121 8.19 13.20 7.43
N SER A 122 9.05 12.36 6.85
CA SER A 122 10.41 12.12 7.37
C SER A 122 11.21 13.43 7.47
N HIS A 123 11.17 14.26 6.43
CA HIS A 123 11.88 15.53 6.40
C HIS A 123 11.35 16.53 7.44
N GLN A 124 10.03 16.62 7.61
CA GLN A 124 9.42 17.48 8.64
C GLN A 124 9.89 17.10 10.05
N LEU A 125 9.96 15.80 10.36
CA LEU A 125 10.44 15.30 11.64
C LEU A 125 11.94 15.53 11.87
N GLY A 126 12.73 15.49 10.79
CA GLY A 126 14.16 15.81 10.84
C GLY A 126 14.43 17.29 11.11
N GLN A 127 13.50 18.19 10.79
CA GLN A 127 13.60 19.63 11.03
C GLN A 127 13.05 20.08 12.39
N SER A 128 12.21 19.26 13.03
CA SER A 128 11.63 19.55 14.35
C SER A 128 12.48 19.09 15.54
N ASN A 129 13.60 18.41 15.28
CA ASN A 129 14.59 17.97 16.28
C ASN A 129 15.82 18.89 16.24
#